data_AF-A0A966TJM5-F1
#
_entry.id   AF-A0A966TJM5-F1
#
_cell.length_a   1.000
_cell.length_b   1.000
_cell.length_c   1.000
_cell.angle_alpha   90.00
_cell.angle_beta   90.00
_cell.angle_gamma   90.00
#
_symmetry.space_group_name_H-M   'P 1'
#
loop_
_entity.id
_entity.type
_entity.pdbx_description
1 polymer ?
#
loop_
_entity_poly.entity_id
_entity_poly.type
_entity_poly.pdbx_seq_one_letter_code
_entity_poly.pdbx_strand_id
1 'polypeptide(L)' 'MVKIGPVTLPAFPLLLAPMEDVSDPPFRAVCKDKGADLMYTEFISSEGLIRDAIKSKKKLDIFDYERPVGIQI' A
#
# COMPACT_ATOMS: atom_id res chain seq x y z
N MET A 1 -19.90 -1.16 -7.37
CA MET A 1 -18.72 -1.91 -6.87
C MET A 1 -17.54 -1.57 -7.77
N VAL A 2 -16.39 -1.24 -7.18
CA VAL A 2 -15.19 -0.86 -7.95
C VAL A 2 -14.39 -2.11 -8.29
N LYS A 3 -13.93 -2.22 -9.55
CA LYS A 3 -13.11 -3.33 -10.03
C LYS A 3 -11.82 -2.80 -10.66
N ILE A 4 -10.68 -3.32 -10.21
CA ILE A 4 -9.34 -2.97 -10.68
C ILE A 4 -8.63 -4.27 -11.07
N GLY A 5 -8.65 -4.62 -12.35
CA GLY A 5 -8.13 -5.91 -12.83
C GLY A 5 -8.78 -7.08 -12.08
N PRO A 6 -8.01 -7.93 -11.37
CA PRO A 6 -8.54 -9.05 -10.58
C PRO A 6 -9.12 -8.62 -9.22
N VAL A 7 -8.89 -7.38 -8.76
CA VAL A 7 -9.36 -6.89 -7.47
C VAL A 7 -10.79 -6.36 -7.60
N THR A 8 -11.67 -6.77 -6.70
CA THR A 8 -13.04 -6.26 -6.59
C THR A 8 -13.26 -5.77 -5.16
N LEU A 9 -13.64 -4.49 -5.02
CA LEU A 9 -13.88 -3.85 -3.73
C LEU A 9 -15.38 -3.90 -3.36
N PRO A 10 -15.71 -3.84 -2.05
CA PRO A 10 -17.11 -3.78 -1.61
C PRO A 10 -17.80 -2.50 -2.08
N ALA A 11 -19.12 -2.42 -1.83
CA ALA A 11 -19.92 -1.26 -2.25
C ALA A 11 -19.47 0.06 -1.59
N PHE A 12 -18.97 -0.02 -0.35
CA PHE A 12 -18.45 1.11 0.41
C PHE A 12 -17.08 0.73 1.00
N PRO A 13 -15.98 0.87 0.24
CA PRO A 13 -14.68 0.38 0.65
C PRO A 13 -13.97 1.33 1.61
N LEU A 14 -13.28 0.76 2.61
CA LEU A 14 -12.41 1.48 3.53
C LEU A 14 -10.96 1.42 3.03
N LEU A 15 -10.43 2.57 2.64
CA LEU A 15 -9.09 2.70 2.10
C LEU A 15 -8.18 3.34 3.14
N LEU A 16 -7.04 2.70 3.45
CA LEU A 16 -6.01 3.33 4.26
C LEU A 16 -5.19 4.29 3.39
N ALA A 17 -5.18 5.59 3.72
CA ALA A 17 -4.42 6.59 3.00
C ALA A 17 -2.89 6.36 3.09
N PRO A 18 -2.12 6.75 2.05
CA PRO A 18 -0.67 6.73 2.07
C PRO A 18 -0.14 7.85 2.97
N MET A 19 0.70 7.50 3.93
CA MET A 19 1.24 8.43 4.93
C MET A 19 2.71 8.10 5.20
N GLU A 20 3.61 9.01 4.83
CA GLU A 20 5.05 8.88 5.05
C GLU A 20 5.37 8.59 6.52
N ASP A 21 6.27 7.63 6.77
CA ASP A 21 6.69 7.16 8.10
C ASP A 21 5.54 6.58 8.97
N VAL A 22 4.36 6.33 8.40
CA VAL A 22 3.20 5.76 9.10
C VAL A 22 2.69 4.50 8.41
N SER A 23 2.45 4.54 7.10
CA SER A 23 1.84 3.42 6.36
C SER A 23 2.86 2.34 5.97
N ASP A 24 3.69 1.92 6.93
CA ASP A 24 4.69 0.86 6.78
C ASP A 24 4.04 -0.56 6.87
N PRO A 25 4.77 -1.65 6.57
CA PRO A 25 4.17 -2.99 6.55
C PRO A 25 3.51 -3.43 7.88
N PRO A 26 4.14 -3.23 9.06
CA PRO A 26 3.47 -3.50 10.34
C PRO A 26 2.17 -2.73 10.54
N PHE A 27 2.13 -1.43 10.22
CA PHE A 27 0.91 -0.64 10.38
C PHE A 27 -0.19 -1.09 9.41
N ARG A 28 0.18 -1.36 8.14
CA ARG A 28 -0.75 -1.93 7.15
C ARG A 28 -1.30 -3.28 7.60
N ALA A 29 -0.49 -4.14 8.20
CA ALA A 29 -0.94 -5.43 8.73
C ALA A 29 -2.04 -5.25 9.79
N VAL A 30 -1.86 -4.30 10.71
CA VAL A 30 -2.87 -3.98 11.72
C VAL A 30 -4.13 -3.43 11.08
N CYS A 31 -4.03 -2.48 10.15
CA CYS A 31 -5.19 -1.93 9.45
C CYS A 31 -5.95 -3.00 8.66
N LYS A 32 -5.23 -3.95 8.06
CA LYS A 32 -5.81 -5.09 7.34
C LYS A 32 -6.63 -5.97 8.28
N ASP A 33 -6.07 -6.32 9.44
CA ASP A 33 -6.76 -7.07 10.50
C ASP A 33 -8.01 -6.33 11.02
N LYS A 34 -8.00 -4.99 10.99
CA LYS A 34 -9.13 -4.14 11.40
C LYS A 34 -10.12 -3.81 10.28
N GLY A 35 -9.99 -4.41 9.10
CA GLY A 35 -11.00 -4.31 8.03
C GLY A 35 -10.71 -3.27 6.95
N ALA A 36 -9.46 -2.85 6.76
CA ALA A 36 -9.10 -2.08 5.57
C ALA A 36 -9.21 -2.95 4.31
N ASP A 37 -9.93 -2.46 3.30
CA ASP A 37 -10.19 -3.18 2.05
C ASP A 37 -9.04 -3.04 1.05
N LEU A 38 -8.42 -1.87 1.03
CA LEU A 38 -7.26 -1.53 0.20
C LEU A 38 -6.37 -0.56 0.97
N MET A 39 -5.06 -0.72 0.82
CA MET A 39 -4.07 0.14 1.47
C MET A 39 -3.06 0.63 0.44
N TYR A 40 -2.27 1.62 0.80
CA TYR A 40 -1.19 2.12 -0.05
C TYR A 40 0.14 2.03 0.67
N THR A 41 1.23 1.92 -0.09
CA THR A 41 2.58 2.18 0.42
C THR A 41 2.71 3.65 0.84
N GLU A 42 3.77 3.98 1.58
CA GLU A 42 4.26 5.35 1.66
C GLU A 42 4.58 5.91 0.25
N PHE A 43 4.79 7.23 0.15
CA PHE A 43 5.19 7.85 -1.12
C PHE A 43 6.59 7.39 -1.53
N ILE A 44 6.71 6.86 -2.74
CA ILE A 44 7.97 6.37 -3.28
C ILE A 44 8.43 7.30 -4.40
N SER A 45 9.50 8.06 -4.17
CA SER A 45 10.09 8.90 -5.21
C SER A 45 10.48 8.08 -6.45
N SER A 46 9.92 8.43 -7.60
CA SER A 46 10.25 7.86 -8.91
C SER A 46 11.74 8.00 -9.25
N GLU A 47 12.34 9.18 -9.02
CA GLU A 47 13.78 9.40 -9.17
C GLU A 47 14.60 8.48 -8.26
N GLY A 48 14.15 8.30 -7.01
CA GLY A 48 14.80 7.38 -6.07
C GLY A 48 14.75 5.93 -6.54
N LEU A 49 13.66 5.49 -7.18
CA LEU A 49 13.56 4.16 -7.78
C LEU A 49 14.49 3.99 -8.98
N ILE A 50 14.53 4.97 -9.89
CA ILE A 50 15.40 4.93 -11.08
C ILE A 50 16.89 4.90 -10.68
N ARG A 51 17.24 5.54 -9.57
CA ARG A 51 18.62 5.62 -9.04
C ARG A 51 18.95 4.54 -8.00
N ASP A 52 18.10 3.50 -7.88
CA ASP A 52 18.27 2.39 -6.94
C ASP A 52 18.47 2.81 -5.46
N ALA A 53 17.87 3.93 -5.05
CA ALA A 53 17.97 4.42 -3.69
C ALA A 53 17.37 3.41 -2.70
N ILE A 54 18.19 2.97 -1.73
CA ILE A 54 17.83 1.94 -0.74
C ILE A 54 16.52 2.28 -0.02
N LYS A 55 16.33 3.56 0.35
CA LYS A 55 15.10 4.02 1.01
C LYS A 55 13.85 3.84 0.14
N SER A 56 13.94 4.13 -1.17
CA SER A 56 12.82 3.95 -2.09
C SER A 56 12.50 2.47 -2.31
N LYS A 57 13.52 1.61 -2.39
CA LYS A 57 13.33 0.16 -2.53
C LYS A 57 12.67 -0.46 -1.31
N LYS A 58 13.06 -0.04 -0.10
CA LYS A 58 12.48 -0.56 1.15
C LYS A 58 10.96 -0.33 1.25
N LYS A 59 10.45 0.78 0.70
CA LYS A 59 9.01 1.07 0.66
C LYS A 59 8.22 0.13 -0.26
N LEU A 60 8.89 -0.63 -1.14
CA LEU A 60 8.28 -1.66 -1.98
C LEU A 60 8.10 -3.00 -1.25
N ASP A 61 8.54 -3.12 0.01
CA ASP A 61 8.31 -4.31 0.81
C ASP A 61 6.80 -4.45 1.07
N ILE A 62 6.20 -5.43 0.38
CA ILE A 62 4.79 -5.79 0.45
C ILE A 62 4.70 -7.29 0.68
N PHE A 63 4.02 -7.70 1.74
CA PHE A 63 3.82 -9.10 2.09
C PHE A 63 2.45 -9.61 1.61
N ASP A 64 2.26 -10.92 1.53
CA ASP A 64 1.00 -11.46 0.98
C ASP A 64 -0.21 -11.20 1.89
N TYR A 65 -0.02 -11.15 3.21
CA TYR A 65 -1.09 -10.94 4.18
C TYR A 65 -1.71 -9.54 4.13
N GLU A 66 -1.02 -8.56 3.54
CA GLU A 66 -1.50 -7.18 3.44
C GLU A 66 -2.21 -6.92 2.10
N ARG A 67 -2.23 -7.88 1.17
CA ARG A 67 -2.89 -7.67 -0.13
C ARG A 67 -4.42 -7.49 0.01
N PRO A 68 -5.05 -6.62 -0.81
CA PRO A 68 -4.45 -5.82 -1.87
C PRO A 68 -3.81 -4.51 -1.36
N VAL A 69 -2.69 -4.12 -1.98
CA VAL A 69 -1.95 -2.88 -1.71
C VAL A 69 -1.65 -2.16 -3.03
N GLY A 70 -1.87 -0.85 -3.08
CA GLY A 70 -1.43 0.04 -4.16
C GLY A 70 -0.08 0.68 -3.86
N ILE A 71 0.70 0.98 -4.89
CA ILE A 71 1.98 1.70 -4.74
C ILE A 71 1.74 3.18 -5.07
N GLN A 72 2.14 4.07 -4.16
CA GLN A 72 2.13 5.51 -4.37
C GLN A 72 3.51 5.94 -4.91
N ILE A 73 3.55 6.47 -6.14
CA ILE A 73 4.76 6.96 -6.84
C ILE A 73 4.67 8.47 -7.03
#